data_AF-A0A7W1PWD4-F1
#
_entry.id   AF-A0A7W1PWD4-F1
#
_cell.length_a   1.000
_cell.length_b   1.000
_cell.length_c   1.000
_cell.angle_alpha   90.00
_cell.angle_beta   90.00
_cell.angle_gamma   90.00
#
_symmetry.space_group_name_H-M   'P 1'
#
loop_
_entity.id
_entity.type
_entity.pdbx_description
1 polymer ?
#
loop_
_entity_poly.entity_id
_entity_poly.type
_entity_poly.pdbx_seq_one_letter_code
_entity_poly.pdbx_strand_id
1 'polypeptide(L)'
;AKYNEELRKPMAFALHNLGSDQSFNEFHLIVCRNVLIYFNKKLQDRVLNLFLASLAEDGFLALGSKESVRFATSSDYFSQINKDEKIWQKSQKI
;
A
#
# COMPACT_ATOMS: atom_id res chain seq x y z
N ALA A 1 -22.35 -11.30 -16.26
CA ALA A 1 -21.15 -11.26 -17.12
C ALA A 1 -20.22 -12.41 -16.70
N LYS A 2 -19.65 -13.16 -17.65
CA LYS A 2 -18.68 -14.23 -17.34
C LYS A 2 -17.29 -13.60 -17.25
N TYR A 3 -16.54 -13.91 -16.19
CA TYR A 3 -15.17 -13.42 -16.01
C TYR A 3 -14.26 -14.01 -17.09
N ASN A 4 -13.38 -13.19 -17.68
CA ASN A 4 -12.44 -13.64 -18.70
C ASN A 4 -11.24 -14.33 -18.01
N GLU A 5 -11.12 -15.65 -18.19
CA GLU A 5 -10.04 -16.45 -17.61
C GLU A 5 -8.63 -16.00 -18.05
N GLU A 6 -8.50 -15.33 -19.19
CA GLU A 6 -7.22 -14.78 -19.64
C GLU A 6 -6.69 -13.69 -18.68
N LEU A 7 -7.57 -12.95 -18.01
CA LEU A 7 -7.19 -11.98 -16.98
C LEU A 7 -6.71 -12.66 -15.70
N ARG A 8 -7.03 -13.94 -15.50
CA ARG A 8 -6.60 -14.72 -14.33
C ARG A 8 -5.17 -15.23 -14.43
N LYS A 9 -4.69 -15.51 -15.65
CA LYS A 9 -3.37 -16.09 -15.89
C LYS A 9 -2.21 -15.35 -15.21
N PRO A 10 -2.13 -14.01 -15.21
CA PRO A 10 -1.02 -13.30 -14.56
C PRO A 10 -1.24 -13.07 -13.05
N MET A 11 -2.36 -13.50 -12.46
CA MET A 11 -2.65 -13.24 -11.05
C MET A 11 -2.19 -14.36 -10.13
N ALA A 12 -1.41 -13.99 -9.11
CA ALA A 12 -1.10 -14.86 -7.98
C ALA A 12 -1.95 -14.47 -6.76
N PHE A 13 -2.55 -15.47 -6.11
CA PHE A 13 -3.28 -15.29 -4.86
C PHE A 13 -2.51 -15.98 -3.74
N ALA A 14 -2.27 -15.26 -2.66
CA ALA A 14 -1.58 -15.78 -1.48
C ALA A 14 -2.28 -15.29 -0.21
N LEU A 15 -2.23 -16.12 0.83
CA LEU A 15 -2.60 -15.68 2.17
C LEU A 15 -1.45 -14.81 2.70
N HIS A 16 -1.79 -13.60 3.14
CA HIS A 16 -0.82 -12.66 3.71
C HIS A 16 -1.47 -11.85 4.82
N ASN A 17 -0.88 -11.88 6.01
CA ASN A 17 -1.33 -11.14 7.18
C ASN A 17 -0.47 -9.89 7.37
N LEU A 18 -1.05 -8.73 7.06
CA LEU A 18 -0.40 -7.42 7.19
C LEU A 18 0.12 -7.12 8.61
N GLY A 19 -0.42 -7.77 9.65
CA GLY A 19 0.01 -7.57 11.02
C GLY A 19 1.24 -8.38 11.45
N SER A 20 1.49 -9.54 10.84
CA SER A 20 2.59 -10.44 11.24
C SER A 20 3.65 -10.60 10.16
N ASP A 21 3.26 -10.56 8.90
CA ASP A 21 4.10 -11.00 7.80
C ASP A 21 5.03 -9.87 7.33
N GLN A 22 6.08 -10.24 6.61
CA GLN A 22 7.07 -9.31 6.06
C GLN A 22 6.92 -9.16 4.55
N SER A 23 7.66 -8.21 3.97
CA SER A 23 7.70 -8.03 2.53
C SER A 23 8.31 -9.27 1.88
N PHE A 24 7.71 -9.71 0.77
CA PHE A 24 8.19 -10.85 0.00
C PHE A 24 8.68 -10.46 -1.40
N ASN A 25 8.39 -9.24 -1.85
CA ASN A 25 8.64 -8.78 -3.22
C ASN A 25 8.72 -7.25 -3.30
N GLU A 26 9.27 -6.78 -4.41
CA GLU A 26 9.23 -5.37 -4.80
C GLU A 26 8.04 -5.10 -5.74
N PHE A 27 7.33 -4.00 -5.50
CA PHE A 27 6.12 -3.63 -6.24
C PHE A 27 6.19 -2.19 -6.76
N HIS A 28 5.77 -1.99 -8.00
CA HIS A 28 5.60 -0.65 -8.57
C HIS A 28 4.31 0.03 -8.11
N LEU A 29 3.29 -0.76 -7.73
CA LEU A 29 2.00 -0.26 -7.25
C LEU A 29 1.48 -1.19 -6.15
N ILE A 30 1.12 -0.59 -5.02
CA ILE A 30 0.38 -1.24 -3.94
C ILE A 30 -0.98 -0.53 -3.80
N VAL A 31 -2.05 -1.32 -3.81
CA VAL A 31 -3.42 -0.84 -3.56
C VAL A 31 -3.92 -1.47 -2.26
N CYS A 32 -4.11 -0.65 -1.23
CA CYS A 32 -4.62 -1.10 0.06
C CYS A 32 -5.79 -0.20 0.47
N ARG A 33 -7.00 -0.60 0.10
CA ARG A 33 -8.20 0.23 0.26
C ARG A 33 -9.18 -0.38 1.25
N ASN A 34 -9.67 0.46 2.17
CA ASN A 34 -10.71 0.11 3.14
C ASN A 34 -10.29 -1.01 4.12
N VAL A 35 -9.00 -1.07 4.46
CA VAL A 35 -8.42 -2.07 5.38
C VAL A 35 -7.79 -1.40 6.60
N LEU A 36 -7.04 -0.31 6.42
CA LEU A 36 -6.30 0.36 7.50
C LEU A 36 -7.23 0.96 8.55
N ILE A 37 -8.47 1.28 8.20
CA ILE A 37 -9.48 1.79 9.15
C ILE A 37 -9.82 0.81 10.29
N TYR A 38 -9.51 -0.47 10.13
CA TYR A 38 -9.71 -1.49 11.17
C TYR A 38 -8.50 -1.64 12.10
N PHE A 39 -7.40 -0.97 11.80
CA PHE A 39 -6.14 -1.10 12.52
C PHE A 39 -5.97 0.03 13.53
N ASN A 40 -5.40 -0.30 14.70
CA ASN A 40 -4.93 0.72 15.63
C ASN A 40 -3.68 1.43 15.06
N LYS A 41 -3.31 2.57 15.66
CA LYS A 41 -2.19 3.39 15.17
C LYS A 41 -0.88 2.62 15.04
N LYS A 42 -0.56 1.73 16.00
CA LYS A 42 0.67 0.92 15.97
C LYS A 42 0.69 -0.03 14.77
N LEU A 43 -0.44 -0.66 14.49
CA LEU A 43 -0.58 -1.59 13.38
C LEU A 43 -0.60 -0.85 12.03
N GLN A 44 -1.27 0.31 11.94
CA GLN A 44 -1.21 1.16 10.75
C GLN A 44 0.23 1.58 10.42
N ASP A 45 0.98 2.03 11.42
CA ASP A 45 2.38 2.43 11.26
C ASP A 45 3.26 1.28 10.76
N ARG A 46 3.09 0.09 11.36
CA ARG A 46 3.77 -1.13 10.91
C ARG A 46 3.46 -1.45 9.45
N VAL A 47 2.19 -1.41 9.06
CA VAL A 47 1.75 -1.76 7.69
C VAL A 47 2.25 -0.73 6.67
N LEU A 48 2.26 0.55 7.01
CA LEU A 48 2.79 1.58 6.12
C LEU A 48 4.31 1.48 5.96
N ASN A 49 5.04 1.12 7.02
CA ASN A 49 6.47 0.79 6.92
C ASN A 49 6.72 -0.46 6.07
N LEU A 50 5.87 -1.48 6.18
CA LEU A 50 5.91 -2.67 5.31
C LEU A 50 5.71 -2.28 3.84
N PHE A 51 4.72 -1.43 3.53
CA PHE A 51 4.51 -0.95 2.17
C PHE A 51 5.67 -0.12 1.65
N LEU A 52 6.23 0.79 2.46
CA LEU A 52 7.41 1.58 2.07
C LEU A 52 8.60 0.68 1.71
N ALA A 53 8.84 -0.37 2.50
CA ALA A 53 9.89 -1.35 2.24
C ALA A 53 9.63 -2.23 1.01
N SER A 54 8.36 -2.44 0.65
CA SER A 54 7.95 -3.28 -0.48
C SER A 54 7.80 -2.52 -1.80
N LEU A 55 7.72 -1.19 -1.76
CA LEU A 55 7.61 -0.37 -2.97
C LEU A 55 8.98 -0.21 -3.64
N ALA A 56 9.02 -0.37 -4.96
CA ALA A 56 10.14 0.07 -5.79
C ALA A 56 10.39 1.58 -5.62
N GLU A 57 11.57 2.06 -5.98
CA GLU A 57 11.79 3.50 -6.15
C GLU A 57 10.74 4.09 -7.11
N ASP A 58 10.26 5.29 -6.79
CA ASP A 58 9.16 5.97 -7.49
C ASP A 58 7.83 5.20 -7.57
N GLY A 59 7.69 4.10 -6.83
CA GLY A 59 6.47 3.29 -6.76
C GLY A 59 5.30 4.00 -6.09
N PHE A 60 4.08 3.55 -6.38
CA PHE A 60 2.85 4.20 -5.95
C PHE A 60 2.09 3.41 -4.88
N LEU A 61 1.52 4.13 -3.92
CA LEU A 61 0.60 3.61 -2.91
C LEU A 61 -0.77 4.28 -3.11
N ALA A 62 -1.82 3.47 -3.27
CA ALA A 62 -3.19 3.94 -3.29
C ALA A 62 -3.95 3.43 -2.05
N LEU A 63 -4.53 4.35 -1.27
CA LEU A 63 -5.34 4.03 -0.09
C LEU A 63 -6.81 4.43 -0.28
N GLY A 64 -7.67 4.04 0.66
CA GLY A 64 -9.07 4.43 0.68
C GLY A 64 -9.27 5.88 1.13
N SER A 65 -10.45 6.44 0.82
CA SER A 65 -10.79 7.84 1.10
C SER A 65 -10.67 8.28 2.57
N LYS A 66 -10.82 7.34 3.50
CA LYS A 66 -10.69 7.55 4.96
C LYS A 66 -9.32 7.13 5.52
N GLU A 67 -8.36 6.84 4.65
CA GLU A 67 -7.04 6.31 4.99
C GLU A 67 -5.95 7.30 4.52
N SER A 68 -4.83 7.31 5.22
CA SER A 68 -3.77 8.29 4.98
C SER A 68 -2.45 7.85 5.61
N VAL A 69 -1.35 8.22 4.95
CA VAL A 69 0.03 7.98 5.45
C VAL A 69 0.46 9.00 6.51
N ARG A 70 -0.28 10.11 6.69
CA ARG A 70 0.16 11.31 7.45
C ARG A 70 0.56 11.08 8.91
N PHE A 71 0.08 10.01 9.53
CA PHE A 71 0.33 9.74 10.96
C PHE A 71 1.31 8.60 11.20
N ALA A 72 1.87 8.03 10.13
CA ALA A 72 2.91 7.02 10.21
C ALA A 72 4.30 7.67 10.24
N THR A 73 5.23 6.99 10.89
CA THR A 73 6.65 7.31 10.93
C THR A 73 7.31 7.33 9.55
N SER A 74 6.72 6.63 8.58
CA SER A 74 7.13 6.63 7.18
C SER A 74 6.55 7.78 6.35
N SER A 75 5.78 8.71 6.93
CA SER A 75 5.08 9.77 6.19
C SER A 75 5.99 10.57 5.27
N ASP A 76 7.23 10.81 5.69
CA ASP A 76 8.20 11.68 5.00
C ASP A 76 8.77 11.06 3.72
N TYR A 77 8.49 9.79 3.48
CA TYR A 77 8.85 9.06 2.27
C TYR A 77 7.69 8.97 1.27
N PHE A 78 6.56 9.62 1.55
CA PHE A 78 5.38 9.58 0.70
C PHE A 78 4.97 10.99 0.25
N SER A 79 5.20 11.29 -1.03
CA SER A 79 4.67 12.49 -1.66
C SER A 79 3.24 12.26 -2.15
N GLN A 80 2.30 13.12 -1.78
CA GLN A 80 0.91 12.98 -2.21
C GLN A 80 0.72 13.55 -3.63
N ILE A 81 0.51 12.66 -4.61
CA ILE A 81 0.34 13.03 -6.02
C ILE A 81 -1.13 13.29 -6.37
N ASN A 82 -2.06 12.58 -5.73
CA ASN A 82 -3.50 12.83 -5.91
C ASN A 82 -4.22 12.79 -4.55
N LYS A 83 -4.91 13.89 -4.21
CA LYS A 83 -5.62 14.05 -2.94
C LYS A 83 -6.98 13.37 -2.91
N ASP A 84 -7.68 13.37 -4.04
CA ASP A 84 -9.04 12.85 -4.18
C ASP A 84 -9.01 11.33 -4.23
N GLU A 85 -8.12 10.78 -5.05
CA GLU A 85 -7.91 9.33 -5.22
C GLU A 85 -6.98 8.72 -4.17
N LYS A 86 -6.45 9.53 -3.24
CA LYS A 86 -5.54 9.07 -2.18
C LYS A 86 -4.37 8.28 -2.76
N ILE A 87 -3.60 8.94 -3.63
CA ILE A 87 -2.42 8.36 -4.27
C ILE A 87 -1.18 9.08 -3.76
N TRP A 88 -0.23 8.27 -3.29
CA TRP A 88 1.09 8.70 -2.85
C TRP A 88 2.16 8.02 -3.70
N GLN A 89 3.28 8.70 -3.89
CA GLN A 89 4.48 8.15 -4.51
C GLN A 89 5.56 8.03 -3.45
N LYS A 90 6.29 6.90 -3.46
CA LYS A 90 7.50 6.72 -2.68
C LYS A 90 8.55 7.71 -3.19
N SER A 91 9.04 8.57 -2.31
CA SER A 91 10.13 9.50 -2.59
C SER A 91 11.30 9.26 -1.65
N GLN A 92 12.46 9.78 -2.04
CA GLN A 92 13.56 9.98 -1.09
C GLN A 92 13.06 10.89 0.06
N LYS A 93 13.60 10.69 1.26
CA LYS A 93 13.21 11.44 2.45
C LYS A 93 13.30 12.94 2.16
N ILE A 94 12.17 13.64 2.31
CA ILE A 94 12.10 15.11 2.15
C ILE A 94 12.69 15.80 3.39
#